data_AF-A0A9D8E0E7-F1
#
_entry.id   AF-A0A9D8E0E7-F1
#
_cell.length_a   1.000
_cell.length_b   1.000
_cell.length_c   1.000
_cell.angle_alpha   90.00
_cell.angle_beta   90.00
_cell.angle_gamma   90.00
#
_symmetry.space_group_name_H-M   'P 1'
#
loop_
_entity.id
_entity.type
_entity.pdbx_description
1 polymer ?
#
loop_
_entity_poly.entity_id
_entity_poly.type
_entity_poly.pdbx_seq_one_letter_code
_entity_poly.pdbx_strand_id
1 'polypeptide(L)'
;MRARGTGPRWPGSARSSRSRRRGQPSVAIRRKYGVTRGSGASSPGPGGADDAVTEAEGRGGRGRARPGPSVHSASLAGGGPVTDPLAALSAVDPQIADVIHREVDRQNTTIQLIASENFTSPAVMSVQGSVLTNKYSEGYPGKRYYGGNVVVDEAEEMARERACALFGAEHANVQPHSGANANMAAYLALLDPGDTVMGMRLDQGGHLTHGSPVNFSGRIYRFVAYGVDAESECLDYDEIRSVALAERPKLIVAGATAYPRTIDFARFRAIADEIGALLMVDAAHIAGLIAGGAHPSPVPHADVVTFTTHKTLRGPRAGTILCRQEHAAAIDKAVFPGLQGGPLMHVVAAKAVAFLLAQQPDFREYAAQIVANSRALAAGLADEGFRIVSGGSDNHLMLVDLRPFGVTGKVAQEALDLAGITTNKNAIPNDPEKPFVTSGLRLGTAAVTTAGMAEDQMAEIAALIARVLRAPDDAEVRDEVREAAARLCSKFVPYPDPV
;
A
#
# COMPACT_ATOMS: atom_id res chain seq x y z
N MET A 1 -47.51 53.76 3.52
CA MET A 1 -47.64 53.20 4.89
C MET A 1 -46.41 52.29 5.09
N ARG A 2 -45.47 52.44 6.04
CA ARG A 2 -45.53 52.59 7.53
C ARG A 2 -46.32 51.43 8.18
N ALA A 3 -45.86 50.70 9.21
CA ALA A 3 -44.60 50.71 10.00
C ALA A 3 -44.36 49.31 10.67
N ARG A 4 -43.10 48.87 10.92
CA ARG A 4 -42.36 48.73 12.22
C ARG A 4 -42.99 47.94 13.40
N GLY A 5 -42.17 47.06 13.99
CA GLY A 5 -42.17 46.67 15.43
C GLY A 5 -43.09 45.50 15.85
N THR A 6 -42.88 44.76 16.95
CA THR A 6 -41.88 44.79 18.06
C THR A 6 -41.75 43.42 18.77
N GLY A 7 -40.63 43.13 19.46
CA GLY A 7 -40.53 42.05 20.49
C GLY A 7 -40.92 42.54 21.92
N PRO A 8 -41.02 41.66 22.95
CA PRO A 8 -39.87 41.22 23.78
C PRO A 8 -39.92 39.71 24.20
N ARG A 9 -39.01 39.03 24.97
CA ARG A 9 -37.76 39.27 25.77
C ARG A 9 -37.86 39.23 27.33
N TRP A 10 -37.13 38.28 27.97
CA TRP A 10 -36.73 38.11 29.41
C TRP A 10 -37.81 37.70 30.44
N PRO A 11 -37.47 37.14 31.65
CA PRO A 11 -36.14 36.88 32.27
C PRO A 11 -35.87 35.39 32.58
N GLY A 12 -34.78 34.91 33.22
CA GLY A 12 -33.55 35.55 33.74
C GLY A 12 -33.32 35.33 35.26
N SER A 13 -32.47 34.36 35.66
CA SER A 13 -31.89 34.29 37.02
C SER A 13 -30.61 33.44 37.09
N ALA A 14 -29.61 33.87 37.86
CA ALA A 14 -28.31 33.22 38.03
C ALA A 14 -27.93 33.04 39.52
N ARG A 15 -26.80 32.34 39.77
CA ARG A 15 -26.07 32.02 41.05
C ARG A 15 -26.21 30.53 41.43
N SER A 16 -25.18 29.67 41.46
CA SER A 16 -23.81 29.68 42.05
C SER A 16 -23.74 29.19 43.52
N SER A 17 -23.15 28.01 43.78
CA SER A 17 -21.96 27.86 44.66
C SER A 17 -21.52 26.40 44.97
N ARG A 18 -20.23 26.15 44.69
CA ARG A 18 -19.22 25.22 45.26
C ARG A 18 -19.58 24.11 46.30
N SER A 19 -19.15 22.89 45.90
CA SER A 19 -18.27 21.94 46.64
C SER A 19 -18.80 21.02 47.76
N ARG A 20 -18.50 19.71 47.65
CA ARG A 20 -17.36 19.05 48.35
C ARG A 20 -17.06 17.63 47.84
N ARG A 21 -15.90 17.09 48.24
CA ARG A 21 -15.25 15.84 47.77
C ARG A 21 -15.79 14.56 48.45
N ARG A 22 -15.75 13.44 47.70
CA ARG A 22 -15.37 12.03 48.04
C ARG A 22 -15.69 11.19 46.78
N GLY A 23 -15.01 10.10 46.40
CA GLY A 23 -13.81 9.41 46.86
C GLY A 23 -13.52 8.26 45.86
N GLN A 24 -12.25 7.95 45.60
CA GLN A 24 -11.79 7.02 44.55
C GLN A 24 -12.03 5.53 44.93
N PRO A 25 -11.90 4.53 44.02
CA PRO A 25 -10.58 4.15 43.46
C PRO A 25 -10.53 3.77 41.97
N SER A 26 -9.37 4.08 41.37
CA SER A 26 -8.94 3.64 40.04
C SER A 26 -8.16 2.31 40.11
N VAL A 27 -8.39 1.40 39.17
CA VAL A 27 -7.61 0.16 39.04
C VAL A 27 -6.25 0.43 38.39
N ALA A 28 -5.17 0.12 39.11
CA ALA A 28 -3.79 0.27 38.61
C ALA A 28 -3.16 -1.10 38.32
N ILE A 29 -2.88 -1.38 37.05
CA ILE A 29 -2.19 -2.61 36.62
C ILE A 29 -0.68 -2.43 36.82
N ARG A 30 -0.09 -3.13 37.81
CA ARG A 30 1.37 -3.15 38.01
C ARG A 30 2.05 -4.04 36.98
N ARG A 31 2.95 -3.46 36.16
CA ARG A 31 3.98 -4.22 35.43
C ARG A 31 4.97 -4.85 36.41
N LYS A 32 5.31 -6.13 36.22
CA LYS A 32 6.47 -6.76 36.86
C LYS A 32 7.71 -6.52 35.98
N TYR A 33 8.69 -5.81 36.50
CA TYR A 33 10.08 -5.90 36.06
C TYR A 33 10.92 -6.30 37.28
N GLY A 34 11.56 -7.47 37.20
CA GLY A 34 12.54 -7.92 38.17
C GLY A 34 13.89 -8.08 37.48
N VAL A 35 14.79 -7.12 37.69
CA VAL A 35 16.19 -7.21 37.27
C VAL A 35 17.04 -7.29 38.53
N THR A 36 17.51 -8.49 38.85
CA THR A 36 18.48 -8.71 39.93
C THR A 36 19.89 -8.50 39.41
N ARG A 37 20.58 -7.46 39.91
CA ARG A 37 22.03 -7.33 39.75
C ARG A 37 22.74 -8.36 40.62
N GLY A 38 23.67 -9.11 40.03
CA GLY A 38 24.64 -9.94 40.74
C GLY A 38 26.05 -9.59 40.24
N SER A 39 26.91 -9.14 41.13
CA SER A 39 28.31 -8.77 40.86
C SER A 39 29.25 -9.88 41.32
N GLY A 40 30.27 -10.21 40.52
CA GLY A 40 31.36 -11.09 40.94
C GLY A 40 32.23 -11.51 39.77
N ALA A 41 33.50 -11.10 39.77
CA ALA A 41 34.47 -11.44 38.73
C ALA A 41 35.61 -12.27 39.32
N SER A 42 35.97 -13.39 38.67
CA SER A 42 37.34 -13.93 38.60
C SER A 42 37.41 -15.24 37.81
N SER A 43 38.29 -15.30 36.81
CA SER A 43 38.92 -16.51 36.25
C SER A 43 40.31 -16.70 36.91
N PRO A 44 41.16 -17.75 36.66
CA PRO A 44 41.12 -18.73 35.54
C PRO A 44 41.58 -20.20 35.78
N GLY A 45 41.01 -21.14 35.01
CA GLY A 45 41.59 -22.42 34.47
C GLY A 45 42.39 -23.41 35.35
N PRO A 46 43.05 -24.44 34.77
CA PRO A 46 42.77 -25.17 33.51
C PRO A 46 42.83 -26.73 33.65
N GLY A 47 42.69 -27.47 32.54
CA GLY A 47 42.82 -28.95 32.44
C GLY A 47 41.44 -29.64 32.36
N GLY A 48 41.21 -30.75 31.66
CA GLY A 48 42.04 -31.75 30.96
C GLY A 48 41.18 -33.01 30.90
N ALA A 49 40.69 -33.40 29.72
CA ALA A 49 41.14 -34.57 28.95
C ALA A 49 40.39 -35.88 29.28
N ASP A 50 39.87 -36.49 28.20
CA ASP A 50 39.71 -37.92 27.91
C ASP A 50 38.63 -38.81 28.59
N ASP A 51 37.80 -39.35 27.67
CA ASP A 51 37.50 -40.78 27.46
C ASP A 51 36.30 -41.55 28.06
N ALA A 52 35.99 -42.62 27.30
CA ALA A 52 35.21 -43.82 27.62
C ALA A 52 33.66 -43.80 27.51
N VAL A 53 33.22 -43.87 26.24
CA VAL A 53 32.24 -44.83 25.71
C VAL A 53 31.73 -45.93 26.67
N THR A 54 30.42 -46.17 26.70
CA THR A 54 29.85 -47.53 26.85
C THR A 54 28.51 -47.63 26.13
N GLU A 55 28.34 -48.69 25.33
CA GLU A 55 27.11 -49.01 24.60
C GLU A 55 26.13 -49.84 25.47
N ALA A 56 24.83 -49.75 25.18
CA ALA A 56 23.86 -50.77 25.56
C ALA A 56 22.71 -50.82 24.54
N GLU A 57 22.46 -51.99 23.95
CA GLU A 57 21.45 -52.19 22.90
C GLU A 57 20.00 -52.18 23.44
N GLY A 58 19.05 -51.73 22.61
CA GLY A 58 17.61 -51.80 22.88
C GLY A 58 16.79 -51.97 21.61
N ARG A 59 16.12 -53.11 21.44
CA ARG A 59 15.48 -53.53 20.18
C ARG A 59 14.10 -52.89 19.91
N GLY A 60 13.86 -52.58 18.63
CA GLY A 60 12.61 -52.97 17.94
C GLY A 60 11.53 -51.91 17.73
N GLY A 61 11.31 -51.53 16.46
CA GLY A 61 10.16 -50.72 16.06
C GLY A 61 10.14 -50.39 14.56
N ARG A 62 9.60 -51.29 13.71
CA ARG A 62 9.50 -51.06 12.26
C ARG A 62 8.34 -50.11 11.92
N GLY A 63 8.59 -48.80 11.97
CA GLY A 63 7.78 -47.80 11.27
C GLY A 63 8.41 -47.45 9.93
N ARG A 64 7.69 -47.60 8.81
CA ARG A 64 8.14 -47.07 7.50
C ARG A 64 8.00 -45.55 7.51
N ALA A 65 9.03 -44.85 7.96
CA ALA A 65 9.17 -43.42 7.67
C ALA A 65 9.28 -43.23 6.15
N ARG A 66 8.50 -42.29 5.59
CA ARG A 66 8.81 -41.75 4.26
C ARG A 66 10.18 -41.08 4.35
N PRO A 67 11.09 -41.23 3.37
CA PRO A 67 12.30 -40.44 3.36
C PRO A 67 11.91 -38.96 3.29
N GLY A 68 12.32 -38.18 4.29
CA GLY A 68 12.28 -36.73 4.16
C GLY A 68 13.22 -36.29 3.02
N PRO A 69 12.99 -35.12 2.40
CA PRO A 69 13.89 -34.63 1.37
C PRO A 69 15.31 -34.57 1.95
N SER A 70 16.26 -35.17 1.24
CA SER A 70 17.67 -35.06 1.59
C SER A 70 18.06 -33.59 1.47
N VAL A 71 18.30 -32.94 2.61
CA VAL A 71 18.84 -31.58 2.63
C VAL A 71 20.25 -31.67 2.06
N HIS A 72 20.38 -31.40 0.76
CA HIS A 72 21.67 -31.25 0.12
C HIS A 72 22.40 -30.12 0.85
N SER A 73 23.64 -30.39 1.28
CA SER A 73 24.46 -29.41 1.97
C SER A 73 24.81 -28.28 1.01
N ALA A 74 24.01 -27.21 1.01
CA ALA A 74 24.25 -26.02 0.21
C ALA A 74 25.65 -25.47 0.54
N SER A 75 26.55 -25.53 -0.44
CA SER A 75 27.92 -25.06 -0.26
C SER A 75 27.93 -23.54 -0.09
N LEU A 76 28.52 -23.05 1.00
CA LEU A 76 28.69 -21.63 1.26
C LEU A 76 29.79 -20.97 0.40
N ALA A 77 30.53 -21.76 -0.39
CA ALA A 77 31.65 -21.28 -1.20
C ALA A 77 31.19 -20.80 -2.59
N GLY A 78 30.78 -19.52 -2.68
CA GLY A 78 30.44 -18.87 -3.94
C GLY A 78 31.67 -18.52 -4.79
N GLY A 79 31.86 -19.21 -5.90
CA GLY A 79 32.97 -18.98 -6.85
C GLY A 79 32.75 -19.51 -8.27
N GLY A 80 31.51 -19.84 -8.63
CA GLY A 80 31.15 -20.27 -9.98
C GLY A 80 30.89 -19.10 -10.93
N PRO A 81 30.80 -19.33 -12.25
CA PRO A 81 30.35 -18.32 -13.21
C PRO A 81 28.93 -17.85 -12.86
N VAL A 82 28.60 -16.61 -13.25
CA VAL A 82 27.25 -16.06 -13.09
C VAL A 82 26.29 -16.88 -13.95
N THR A 83 25.56 -17.75 -13.28
CA THR A 83 24.47 -18.55 -13.84
C THR A 83 23.19 -17.72 -13.82
N ASP A 84 22.20 -18.13 -14.63
CA ASP A 84 20.83 -17.65 -14.50
C ASP A 84 20.40 -17.73 -13.01
N PRO A 85 19.90 -16.64 -12.38
CA PRO A 85 19.49 -16.64 -10.99
C PRO A 85 18.47 -17.72 -10.64
N LEU A 86 17.57 -18.07 -11.56
CA LEU A 86 16.57 -19.11 -11.32
C LEU A 86 17.18 -20.52 -11.37
N ALA A 87 18.09 -20.79 -12.31
CA ALA A 87 18.91 -22.00 -12.32
C ALA A 87 19.80 -22.13 -11.06
N ALA A 88 20.42 -21.02 -10.62
CA ALA A 88 21.22 -20.99 -9.40
C ALA A 88 20.39 -21.29 -8.15
N LEU A 89 19.19 -20.69 -8.04
CA LEU A 89 18.22 -20.99 -6.99
C LEU A 89 17.77 -22.46 -7.05
N SER A 90 17.40 -22.97 -8.23
CA SER A 90 16.91 -24.34 -8.41
C SER A 90 17.92 -25.41 -7.98
N ALA A 91 19.22 -25.12 -8.09
CA ALA A 91 20.30 -26.00 -7.63
C ALA A 91 20.51 -26.00 -6.10
N VAL A 92 20.06 -24.93 -5.40
CA VAL A 92 20.23 -24.75 -3.95
C VAL A 92 18.95 -25.05 -3.18
N ASP A 93 17.82 -24.53 -3.65
CA ASP A 93 16.48 -24.69 -3.07
C ASP A 93 15.43 -24.87 -4.20
N PRO A 94 15.24 -26.10 -4.69
CA PRO A 94 14.22 -26.40 -5.70
C PRO A 94 12.78 -26.24 -5.16
N GLN A 95 12.57 -26.14 -3.85
CA GLN A 95 11.24 -25.95 -3.29
C GLN A 95 10.77 -24.50 -3.45
N ILE A 96 11.67 -23.53 -3.27
CA ILE A 96 11.39 -22.11 -3.54
C ILE A 96 11.31 -21.85 -5.05
N ALA A 97 12.11 -22.54 -5.88
CA ALA A 97 11.96 -22.47 -7.34
C ALA A 97 10.56 -22.92 -7.81
N ASP A 98 10.04 -24.04 -7.31
CA ASP A 98 8.67 -24.51 -7.57
C ASP A 98 7.58 -23.50 -7.13
N VAL A 99 7.80 -22.78 -6.01
CA VAL A 99 6.88 -21.71 -5.58
C VAL A 99 6.86 -20.55 -6.60
N ILE A 100 8.00 -20.16 -7.16
CA ILE A 100 8.09 -19.12 -8.18
C ILE A 100 7.35 -19.58 -9.46
N HIS A 101 7.63 -20.78 -9.95
CA HIS A 101 6.97 -21.32 -11.14
C HIS A 101 5.45 -21.36 -11.00
N ARG A 102 4.93 -21.88 -9.87
CA ARG A 102 3.47 -21.94 -9.65
C ARG A 102 2.81 -20.57 -9.47
N GLU A 103 3.52 -19.55 -9.00
CA GLU A 103 2.99 -18.18 -8.93
C GLU A 103 3.00 -17.49 -10.31
N VAL A 104 4.00 -17.75 -11.16
CA VAL A 104 4.00 -17.34 -12.58
C VAL A 104 2.81 -17.98 -13.30
N ASP A 105 2.60 -19.30 -13.13
CA ASP A 105 1.44 -20.00 -13.70
C ASP A 105 0.12 -19.40 -13.22
N ARG A 106 -0.02 -19.12 -11.92
CA ARG A 106 -1.23 -18.45 -11.37
C ARG A 106 -1.45 -17.09 -12.03
N GLN A 107 -0.41 -16.25 -12.10
CA GLN A 107 -0.50 -14.91 -12.71
C GLN A 107 -0.87 -14.96 -14.20
N ASN A 108 -0.36 -15.96 -14.93
CA ASN A 108 -0.62 -16.15 -16.35
C ASN A 108 -1.99 -16.80 -16.65
N THR A 109 -2.65 -17.43 -15.67
CA THR A 109 -3.91 -18.16 -15.85
C THR A 109 -5.11 -17.58 -15.11
N THR A 110 -4.93 -16.53 -14.31
CA THR A 110 -6.02 -15.88 -13.54
C THR A 110 -6.07 -14.37 -13.77
N ILE A 111 -7.27 -13.80 -13.69
CA ILE A 111 -7.53 -12.37 -13.97
C ILE A 111 -7.21 -11.56 -12.71
N GLN A 112 -6.22 -10.66 -12.77
CA GLN A 112 -5.79 -9.85 -11.61
C GLN A 112 -6.56 -8.52 -11.54
N LEU A 113 -7.51 -8.41 -10.60
CA LEU A 113 -8.32 -7.19 -10.38
C LEU A 113 -8.05 -6.51 -9.03
N ILE A 114 -7.04 -6.92 -8.27
CA ILE A 114 -6.62 -6.21 -7.06
C ILE A 114 -6.04 -4.84 -7.45
N ALA A 115 -6.77 -3.77 -7.12
CA ALA A 115 -6.41 -2.39 -7.50
C ALA A 115 -5.03 -1.89 -7.00
N SER A 116 -4.40 -2.60 -6.07
CA SER A 116 -3.06 -2.31 -5.54
C SER A 116 -1.93 -3.16 -6.15
N GLU A 117 -2.23 -3.98 -7.16
CA GLU A 117 -1.28 -4.86 -7.84
C GLU A 117 -1.08 -4.49 -9.30
N ASN A 118 0.06 -4.92 -9.85
CA ASN A 118 0.49 -4.68 -11.22
C ASN A 118 1.65 -5.62 -11.57
N PHE A 119 1.87 -5.87 -12.85
CA PHE A 119 3.03 -6.60 -13.35
C PHE A 119 4.19 -5.63 -13.61
N THR A 120 5.25 -5.68 -12.80
CA THR A 120 6.45 -4.84 -13.02
C THR A 120 7.26 -5.35 -14.22
N SER A 121 8.05 -4.50 -14.88
CA SER A 121 8.82 -4.94 -16.05
C SER A 121 9.98 -5.87 -15.65
N PRO A 122 10.40 -6.80 -16.54
CA PRO A 122 11.59 -7.63 -16.30
C PRO A 122 12.84 -6.80 -15.97
N ALA A 123 13.03 -5.66 -16.65
CA ALA A 123 14.14 -4.74 -16.36
C ALA A 123 14.17 -4.21 -14.92
N VAL A 124 13.00 -3.99 -14.30
CA VAL A 124 12.91 -3.63 -12.87
C VAL A 124 13.28 -4.84 -12.00
N MET A 125 12.80 -6.05 -12.33
CA MET A 125 13.13 -7.28 -11.60
C MET A 125 14.63 -7.59 -11.64
N SER A 126 15.28 -7.49 -12.80
CA SER A 126 16.72 -7.74 -12.97
C SER A 126 17.57 -6.84 -12.08
N VAL A 127 17.16 -5.58 -11.86
CA VAL A 127 17.87 -4.67 -10.95
C VAL A 127 17.61 -5.00 -9.48
N GLN A 128 16.40 -5.46 -9.12
CA GLN A 128 16.11 -5.92 -7.76
C GLN A 128 16.96 -7.14 -7.36
N GLY A 129 17.20 -8.08 -8.30
CA GLY A 129 18.06 -9.26 -8.09
C GLY A 129 19.57 -9.02 -8.23
N SER A 130 20.02 -7.76 -8.34
CA SER A 130 21.40 -7.42 -8.67
C SER A 130 22.36 -7.35 -7.47
N VAL A 131 23.66 -7.29 -7.77
CA VAL A 131 24.76 -7.10 -6.79
C VAL A 131 24.62 -5.87 -5.90
N LEU A 132 23.74 -4.91 -6.25
CA LEU A 132 23.40 -3.76 -5.42
C LEU A 132 22.75 -4.16 -4.08
N THR A 133 22.25 -5.40 -3.94
CA THR A 133 21.80 -5.93 -2.64
C THR A 133 22.92 -6.03 -1.60
N ASN A 134 24.18 -6.11 -2.03
CA ASN A 134 25.32 -6.25 -1.13
C ASN A 134 25.81 -4.92 -0.54
N LYS A 135 25.34 -3.77 -1.06
CA LYS A 135 25.96 -2.47 -0.74
C LYS A 135 25.26 -1.70 0.38
N TYR A 136 25.88 -1.74 1.56
CA TYR A 136 25.50 -0.89 2.71
C TYR A 136 25.99 0.55 2.52
N SER A 137 25.08 1.53 2.66
CA SER A 137 25.20 2.88 2.09
C SER A 137 24.49 3.97 2.91
N GLU A 138 24.49 3.87 4.24
CA GLU A 138 23.89 4.86 5.15
C GLU A 138 24.34 6.30 4.89
N GLY A 139 23.40 7.24 5.03
CA GLY A 139 23.54 8.64 4.61
C GLY A 139 22.93 8.88 3.23
N TYR A 140 23.42 9.92 2.56
CA TYR A 140 22.96 10.38 1.24
C TYR A 140 24.14 10.54 0.28
N PRO A 141 23.93 10.66 -1.05
CA PRO A 141 25.01 10.86 -2.02
C PRO A 141 26.01 11.95 -1.61
N GLY A 142 27.31 11.62 -1.67
CA GLY A 142 28.40 12.50 -1.22
C GLY A 142 28.49 12.74 0.30
N LYS A 143 27.55 12.24 1.11
CA LYS A 143 27.49 12.36 2.59
C LYS A 143 27.14 11.03 3.23
N ARG A 144 27.96 10.00 2.96
CA ARG A 144 27.79 8.63 3.45
C ARG A 144 28.58 8.38 4.74
N TYR A 145 28.08 7.48 5.57
CA TYR A 145 28.74 7.02 6.80
C TYR A 145 29.84 5.97 6.52
N TYR A 146 29.85 5.39 5.33
CA TYR A 146 30.76 4.33 4.90
C TYR A 146 31.45 4.65 3.58
N GLY A 147 32.62 4.05 3.35
CA GLY A 147 33.37 4.18 2.10
C GLY A 147 32.83 3.35 0.94
N GLY A 148 33.39 3.57 -0.26
CA GLY A 148 33.10 2.77 -1.46
C GLY A 148 31.67 2.92 -1.98
N ASN A 149 31.08 4.12 -1.88
CA ASN A 149 29.71 4.41 -2.31
C ASN A 149 29.60 5.12 -3.67
N VAL A 150 30.71 5.55 -4.29
CA VAL A 150 30.73 6.37 -5.53
C VAL A 150 29.77 5.86 -6.60
N VAL A 151 29.82 4.56 -6.93
CA VAL A 151 28.98 3.94 -7.98
C VAL A 151 27.50 3.84 -7.58
N VAL A 152 27.18 3.66 -6.29
CA VAL A 152 25.77 3.58 -5.85
C VAL A 152 25.15 4.95 -5.60
N ASP A 153 25.97 5.96 -5.32
CA ASP A 153 25.54 7.36 -5.28
C ASP A 153 24.99 7.81 -6.64
N GLU A 154 25.61 7.40 -7.76
CA GLU A 154 25.09 7.64 -9.12
C GLU A 154 23.68 7.05 -9.31
N ALA A 155 23.43 5.84 -8.82
CA ALA A 155 22.13 5.18 -8.93
C ALA A 155 21.04 5.83 -8.06
N GLU A 156 21.42 6.36 -6.88
CA GLU A 156 20.49 7.14 -6.04
C GLU A 156 20.20 8.51 -6.66
N GLU A 157 21.20 9.21 -7.20
CA GLU A 157 20.97 10.52 -7.81
C GLU A 157 20.11 10.40 -9.07
N MET A 158 20.35 9.41 -9.93
CA MET A 158 19.45 9.11 -11.06
C MET A 158 18.01 8.81 -10.61
N ALA A 159 17.82 8.14 -9.47
CA ALA A 159 16.47 7.90 -8.94
C ALA A 159 15.81 9.21 -8.47
N ARG A 160 16.56 10.11 -7.82
CA ARG A 160 16.08 11.41 -7.34
C ARG A 160 15.76 12.35 -8.50
N GLU A 161 16.69 12.54 -9.42
CA GLU A 161 16.54 13.37 -10.62
C GLU A 161 15.34 12.94 -11.46
N ARG A 162 15.20 11.62 -11.74
CA ARG A 162 14.07 11.11 -12.53
C ARG A 162 12.73 11.28 -11.80
N ALA A 163 12.70 11.14 -10.48
CA ALA A 163 11.48 11.41 -9.69
C ALA A 163 11.10 12.89 -9.73
N CYS A 164 12.04 13.80 -9.50
CA CYS A 164 11.81 15.25 -9.60
C CYS A 164 11.33 15.65 -11.01
N ALA A 165 12.00 15.17 -12.06
CA ALA A 165 11.66 15.47 -13.46
C ALA A 165 10.30 14.89 -13.88
N LEU A 166 9.95 13.68 -13.43
CA LEU A 166 8.68 13.02 -13.78
C LEU A 166 7.46 13.70 -13.13
N PHE A 167 7.60 14.20 -11.91
CA PHE A 167 6.48 14.76 -11.13
C PHE A 167 6.50 16.29 -11.02
N GLY A 168 7.56 16.97 -11.49
CA GLY A 168 7.73 18.41 -11.38
C GLY A 168 8.05 18.88 -9.95
N ALA A 169 8.77 18.08 -9.17
CA ALA A 169 9.06 18.34 -7.76
C ALA A 169 10.46 18.94 -7.54
N GLU A 170 10.61 19.70 -6.46
CA GLU A 170 11.88 20.36 -6.08
C GLU A 170 12.88 19.36 -5.47
N HIS A 171 12.43 18.52 -4.54
CA HIS A 171 13.25 17.45 -3.94
C HIS A 171 12.51 16.12 -3.90
N ALA A 172 13.27 15.04 -4.04
CA ALA A 172 12.81 13.66 -3.88
C ALA A 172 13.70 12.89 -2.90
N ASN A 173 13.07 12.21 -1.95
CA ASN A 173 13.71 11.16 -1.14
C ASN A 173 13.22 9.79 -1.62
N VAL A 174 14.16 9.01 -2.16
CA VAL A 174 13.93 7.72 -2.81
C VAL A 174 14.34 6.53 -1.93
N GLN A 175 14.70 6.75 -0.67
CA GLN A 175 15.10 5.69 0.25
C GLN A 175 13.96 4.93 0.98
N PRO A 176 12.68 5.38 1.07
CA PRO A 176 11.66 4.64 1.83
C PRO A 176 11.43 3.21 1.31
N HIS A 177 11.43 2.25 2.24
CA HIS A 177 11.27 0.82 1.94
C HIS A 177 9.84 0.46 1.52
N SER A 178 8.84 1.29 1.86
CA SER A 178 7.44 1.12 1.45
C SER A 178 6.70 2.46 1.55
N GLY A 179 5.45 2.52 1.06
CA GLY A 179 4.59 3.69 1.27
C GLY A 179 4.28 3.97 2.74
N ALA A 180 4.20 2.93 3.58
CA ALA A 180 4.02 3.12 5.01
C ALA A 180 5.25 3.78 5.67
N ASN A 181 6.46 3.45 5.21
CA ASN A 181 7.69 4.12 5.63
C ASN A 181 7.73 5.58 5.12
N ALA A 182 7.27 5.83 3.89
CA ALA A 182 7.21 7.18 3.33
C ALA A 182 6.27 8.09 4.15
N ASN A 183 5.05 7.62 4.48
CA ASN A 183 4.12 8.37 5.33
C ASN A 183 4.68 8.55 6.76
N MET A 184 5.32 7.52 7.33
CA MET A 184 5.92 7.62 8.66
C MET A 184 7.04 8.66 8.72
N ALA A 185 7.86 8.75 7.68
CA ALA A 185 8.90 9.78 7.57
C ALA A 185 8.33 11.18 7.35
N ALA A 186 7.30 11.32 6.51
CA ALA A 186 6.60 12.60 6.33
C ALA A 186 5.99 13.11 7.65
N TYR A 187 5.32 12.23 8.42
CA TYR A 187 4.79 12.62 9.73
C TYR A 187 5.91 12.93 10.74
N LEU A 188 6.99 12.13 10.81
CA LEU A 188 8.11 12.39 11.72
C LEU A 188 8.85 13.70 11.40
N ALA A 189 8.93 14.09 10.12
CA ALA A 189 9.58 15.33 9.69
C ALA A 189 8.79 16.60 10.04
N LEU A 190 7.45 16.50 10.09
CA LEU A 190 6.55 17.65 10.14
C LEU A 190 5.76 17.77 11.46
N LEU A 191 5.68 16.70 12.26
CA LEU A 191 4.78 16.58 13.40
C LEU A 191 5.48 16.03 14.65
N ASP A 192 5.09 16.58 15.79
CA ASP A 192 5.41 16.10 17.11
C ASP A 192 4.35 15.08 17.58
N PRO A 193 4.71 14.09 18.42
CA PRO A 193 3.74 13.16 18.99
C PRO A 193 2.61 13.89 19.73
N GLY A 194 1.37 13.52 19.41
CA GLY A 194 0.15 14.15 19.93
C GLY A 194 -0.41 15.29 19.08
N ASP A 195 0.30 15.77 18.05
CA ASP A 195 -0.24 16.75 17.10
C ASP A 195 -1.55 16.27 16.45
N THR A 196 -2.43 17.21 16.12
CA THR A 196 -3.69 16.89 15.43
C THR A 196 -3.48 16.80 13.92
N VAL A 197 -3.93 15.70 13.33
CA VAL A 197 -3.85 15.41 11.89
C VAL A 197 -5.24 15.08 11.37
N MET A 198 -5.57 15.51 10.16
CA MET A 198 -6.86 15.20 9.54
C MET A 198 -6.67 14.28 8.33
N GLY A 199 -7.43 13.18 8.24
CA GLY A 199 -7.31 12.20 7.16
C GLY A 199 -8.66 11.56 6.76
N MET A 200 -8.69 10.89 5.60
CA MET A 200 -9.91 10.24 5.12
C MET A 200 -10.26 9.03 6.00
N ARG A 201 -11.54 8.85 6.33
CA ARG A 201 -12.02 7.68 7.06
C ARG A 201 -11.71 6.36 6.34
N LEU A 202 -11.21 5.37 7.08
CA LEU A 202 -10.87 4.04 6.57
C LEU A 202 -12.08 3.28 6.00
N ASP A 203 -13.25 3.42 6.62
CA ASP A 203 -14.50 2.78 6.22
C ASP A 203 -15.18 3.45 5.01
N GLN A 204 -14.64 4.57 4.52
CA GLN A 204 -15.13 5.30 3.34
C GLN A 204 -14.07 5.46 2.24
N GLY A 205 -12.90 4.83 2.38
CA GLY A 205 -11.88 4.77 1.32
C GLY A 205 -10.46 5.22 1.71
N GLY A 206 -10.25 5.72 2.93
CA GLY A 206 -8.92 6.09 3.44
C GLY A 206 -7.98 4.90 3.65
N HIS A 207 -6.72 5.16 4.01
CA HIS A 207 -5.72 4.13 4.28
C HIS A 207 -5.46 3.93 5.78
N LEU A 208 -4.90 2.77 6.17
CA LEU A 208 -4.49 2.49 7.55
C LEU A 208 -3.50 3.53 8.11
N THR A 209 -2.62 4.09 7.27
CA THR A 209 -1.65 5.12 7.68
C THR A 209 -2.25 6.53 7.77
N HIS A 210 -3.54 6.71 7.47
CA HIS A 210 -4.25 7.99 7.58
C HIS A 210 -5.02 8.11 8.91
N GLY A 211 -4.51 7.51 9.99
CA GLY A 211 -5.05 7.68 11.34
C GLY A 211 -5.76 6.49 11.96
N SER A 212 -5.69 5.29 11.36
CA SER A 212 -6.32 4.11 11.96
C SER A 212 -5.77 3.85 13.38
N PRO A 213 -6.61 3.61 14.40
CA PRO A 213 -6.17 3.49 15.79
C PRO A 213 -5.30 2.25 16.07
N VAL A 214 -5.27 1.28 15.15
CA VAL A 214 -4.37 0.11 15.21
C VAL A 214 -3.03 0.36 14.52
N ASN A 215 -2.91 1.41 13.71
CA ASN A 215 -1.70 1.79 12.98
C ASN A 215 -0.80 2.71 13.83
N PHE A 216 0.48 2.87 13.45
CA PHE A 216 1.37 3.81 14.15
C PHE A 216 0.83 5.25 14.13
N SER A 217 0.21 5.67 13.02
CA SER A 217 -0.35 7.02 12.82
C SER A 217 -1.37 7.39 13.90
N GLY A 218 -2.45 6.62 14.03
CA GLY A 218 -3.48 6.82 15.07
C GLY A 218 -3.05 6.46 16.50
N ARG A 219 -1.83 5.91 16.68
CA ARG A 219 -1.24 5.64 18.01
C ARG A 219 -0.29 6.73 18.50
N ILE A 220 0.28 7.52 17.59
CA ILE A 220 1.28 8.56 17.89
C ILE A 220 0.68 9.96 17.79
N TYR A 221 -0.27 10.18 16.87
CA TYR A 221 -0.89 11.48 16.58
C TYR A 221 -2.39 11.45 16.86
N ARG A 222 -2.98 12.63 17.14
CA ARG A 222 -4.43 12.77 17.31
C ARG A 222 -5.09 12.90 15.93
N PHE A 223 -5.58 11.79 15.39
CA PHE A 223 -6.30 11.85 14.13
C PHE A 223 -7.78 12.25 14.31
N VAL A 224 -8.19 13.23 13.51
CA VAL A 224 -9.59 13.55 13.20
C VAL A 224 -9.86 13.15 11.75
N ALA A 225 -11.12 12.95 11.37
CA ALA A 225 -11.46 12.34 10.09
C ALA A 225 -12.49 13.15 9.30
N TYR A 226 -12.36 13.09 7.97
CA TYR A 226 -13.38 13.54 7.01
C TYR A 226 -13.87 12.37 6.16
N GLY A 227 -15.06 12.52 5.58
CA GLY A 227 -15.73 11.47 4.83
C GLY A 227 -16.03 11.78 3.37
N VAL A 228 -16.95 10.98 2.85
CA VAL A 228 -17.73 11.25 1.65
C VAL A 228 -19.14 11.63 2.05
N ASP A 229 -19.80 12.46 1.22
CA ASP A 229 -21.23 12.71 1.32
C ASP A 229 -22.01 11.38 1.19
N ALA A 230 -23.11 11.28 1.93
CA ALA A 230 -23.87 10.04 2.08
C ALA A 230 -24.74 9.70 0.86
N GLU A 231 -25.09 10.69 0.02
CA GLU A 231 -25.93 10.48 -1.17
C GLU A 231 -25.09 10.31 -2.45
N SER A 232 -24.11 11.18 -2.67
CA SER A 232 -23.25 11.16 -3.86
C SER A 232 -22.06 10.21 -3.75
N GLU A 233 -21.70 9.78 -2.53
CA GLU A 233 -20.51 8.96 -2.23
C GLU A 233 -19.18 9.60 -2.71
N CYS A 234 -19.19 10.92 -2.95
CA CYS A 234 -18.05 11.76 -3.29
C CYS A 234 -17.52 12.52 -2.06
N LEU A 235 -16.25 12.95 -2.06
CA LEU A 235 -15.67 13.75 -0.97
C LEU A 235 -16.49 15.03 -0.69
N ASP A 236 -16.99 15.18 0.53
CA ASP A 236 -17.67 16.40 0.97
C ASP A 236 -16.64 17.43 1.40
N TYR A 237 -16.28 18.31 0.46
CA TYR A 237 -15.32 19.38 0.71
C TYR A 237 -15.79 20.45 1.69
N ASP A 238 -17.10 20.58 1.94
CA ASP A 238 -17.63 21.53 2.91
C ASP A 238 -17.66 20.91 4.32
N GLU A 239 -17.88 19.59 4.45
CA GLU A 239 -17.55 18.83 5.67
C GLU A 239 -16.05 18.91 5.97
N ILE A 240 -15.18 18.60 5.00
CA ILE A 240 -13.71 18.66 5.15
C ILE A 240 -13.28 20.04 5.68
N ARG A 241 -13.83 21.11 5.10
CA ARG A 241 -13.56 22.50 5.54
C ARG A 241 -14.09 22.77 6.95
N SER A 242 -15.30 22.31 7.26
CA SER A 242 -15.92 22.47 8.58
C SER A 242 -15.09 21.78 9.69
N VAL A 243 -14.67 20.53 9.46
CA VAL A 243 -13.81 19.77 10.39
C VAL A 243 -12.44 20.44 10.52
N ALA A 244 -11.82 20.90 9.43
CA ALA A 244 -10.57 21.63 9.46
C ALA A 244 -10.64 22.90 10.33
N LEU A 245 -11.71 23.69 10.18
CA LEU A 245 -11.94 24.91 10.96
C LEU A 245 -12.17 24.63 12.45
N ALA A 246 -12.91 23.55 12.78
CA ALA A 246 -13.22 23.18 14.16
C ALA A 246 -12.02 22.55 14.90
N GLU A 247 -11.31 21.64 14.25
CA GLU A 247 -10.26 20.83 14.88
C GLU A 247 -8.84 21.40 14.71
N ARG A 248 -8.65 22.35 13.77
CA ARG A 248 -7.39 23.06 13.52
C ARG A 248 -6.18 22.10 13.41
N PRO A 249 -6.24 21.04 12.57
CA PRO A 249 -5.13 20.12 12.40
C PRO A 249 -3.86 20.83 11.91
N LYS A 250 -2.68 20.37 12.32
CA LYS A 250 -1.37 20.85 11.85
C LYS A 250 -1.05 20.33 10.45
N LEU A 251 -1.61 19.17 10.09
CA LEU A 251 -1.47 18.53 8.79
C LEU A 251 -2.82 17.97 8.31
N ILE A 252 -3.17 18.24 7.06
CA ILE A 252 -4.25 17.57 6.32
C ILE A 252 -3.62 16.55 5.38
N VAL A 253 -4.14 15.33 5.39
CA VAL A 253 -3.74 14.23 4.49
C VAL A 253 -4.85 14.02 3.47
N ALA A 254 -4.57 14.29 2.20
CA ALA A 254 -5.45 14.00 1.07
C ALA A 254 -4.94 12.78 0.30
N GLY A 255 -5.82 11.86 -0.07
CA GLY A 255 -5.45 10.60 -0.73
C GLY A 255 -6.26 9.43 -0.21
N ALA A 256 -6.35 8.37 -1.02
CA ALA A 256 -7.27 7.26 -0.78
C ALA A 256 -6.73 5.91 -1.23
N THR A 257 -7.26 4.85 -0.62
CA THR A 257 -7.07 3.44 -0.98
C THR A 257 -8.23 2.89 -1.80
N ALA A 258 -9.44 3.43 -1.62
CA ALA A 258 -10.66 2.99 -2.30
C ALA A 258 -11.62 4.16 -2.52
N TYR A 259 -11.21 5.13 -3.35
CA TYR A 259 -12.06 6.24 -3.81
C TYR A 259 -11.98 6.30 -5.35
N PRO A 260 -13.10 6.16 -6.08
CA PRO A 260 -13.08 5.99 -7.54
C PRO A 260 -13.07 7.30 -8.34
N ARG A 261 -13.18 8.46 -7.68
CA ARG A 261 -13.27 9.77 -8.33
C ARG A 261 -11.95 10.54 -8.29
N THR A 262 -11.87 11.59 -9.12
CA THR A 262 -10.77 12.55 -9.09
C THR A 262 -10.75 13.31 -7.76
N ILE A 263 -9.56 13.57 -7.22
CA ILE A 263 -9.39 14.39 -6.01
C ILE A 263 -8.97 15.82 -6.41
N ASP A 264 -9.78 16.81 -6.02
CA ASP A 264 -9.43 18.23 -6.13
C ASP A 264 -8.41 18.64 -5.05
N PHE A 265 -7.13 18.62 -5.42
CA PHE A 265 -6.03 19.04 -4.55
C PHE A 265 -5.97 20.56 -4.33
N ALA A 266 -6.54 21.37 -5.23
CA ALA A 266 -6.57 22.82 -5.08
C ALA A 266 -7.56 23.23 -3.98
N ARG A 267 -8.72 22.57 -3.87
CA ARG A 267 -9.66 22.78 -2.76
C ARG A 267 -9.09 22.31 -1.43
N PHE A 268 -8.35 21.20 -1.40
CA PHE A 268 -7.58 20.81 -0.19
C PHE A 268 -6.52 21.84 0.21
N ARG A 269 -5.80 22.44 -0.75
CA ARG A 269 -4.82 23.52 -0.48
C ARG A 269 -5.49 24.75 0.12
N ALA A 270 -6.59 25.21 -0.49
CA ALA A 270 -7.33 26.37 0.01
C ALA A 270 -7.83 26.18 1.46
N ILE A 271 -8.30 24.97 1.80
CA ILE A 271 -8.71 24.62 3.17
C ILE A 271 -7.50 24.61 4.11
N ALA A 272 -6.37 24.03 3.69
CA ALA A 272 -5.14 24.02 4.48
C ALA A 272 -4.61 25.44 4.74
N ASP A 273 -4.62 26.32 3.73
CA ASP A 273 -4.21 27.72 3.84
C ASP A 273 -5.11 28.53 4.78
N GLU A 274 -6.44 28.34 4.71
CA GLU A 274 -7.40 29.02 5.58
C GLU A 274 -7.13 28.74 7.07
N ILE A 275 -6.66 27.53 7.41
CA ILE A 275 -6.31 27.19 8.78
C ILE A 275 -4.81 27.31 9.12
N GLY A 276 -3.94 27.55 8.14
CA GLY A 276 -2.48 27.54 8.33
C GLY A 276 -1.93 26.14 8.62
N ALA A 277 -2.52 25.11 8.01
CA ALA A 277 -2.06 23.74 8.07
C ALA A 277 -1.15 23.38 6.89
N LEU A 278 -0.33 22.36 7.09
CA LEU A 278 0.37 21.68 6.01
C LEU A 278 -0.61 20.77 5.24
N LEU A 279 -0.34 20.54 3.96
CA LEU A 279 -1.02 19.58 3.10
C LEU A 279 -0.04 18.48 2.68
N MET A 280 -0.31 17.25 3.09
CA MET A 280 0.33 16.05 2.57
C MET A 280 -0.63 15.34 1.61
N VAL A 281 -0.12 14.90 0.46
CA VAL A 281 -0.88 14.03 -0.45
C VAL A 281 -0.28 12.63 -0.49
N ASP A 282 -1.07 11.62 -0.16
CA ASP A 282 -0.74 10.21 -0.39
C ASP A 282 -1.28 9.78 -1.76
N ALA A 283 -0.41 9.87 -2.77
CA ALA A 283 -0.72 9.54 -4.16
C ALA A 283 -0.51 8.05 -4.48
N ALA A 284 -0.34 7.16 -3.50
CA ALA A 284 0.10 5.78 -3.69
C ALA A 284 -0.62 4.99 -4.79
N HIS A 285 -1.95 5.11 -4.87
CA HIS A 285 -2.78 4.43 -5.87
C HIS A 285 -2.77 5.09 -7.26
N ILE A 286 -2.61 6.42 -7.30
CA ILE A 286 -2.76 7.24 -8.52
C ILE A 286 -1.43 7.74 -9.10
N ALA A 287 -0.28 7.40 -8.51
CA ALA A 287 1.04 7.88 -8.93
C ALA A 287 1.36 7.63 -10.41
N GLY A 288 0.96 6.47 -10.97
CA GLY A 288 1.11 6.20 -12.40
C GLY A 288 0.16 7.03 -13.28
N LEU A 289 -1.06 7.28 -12.80
CA LEU A 289 -2.00 8.16 -13.51
C LEU A 289 -1.55 9.62 -13.49
N ILE A 290 -0.94 10.08 -12.41
CA ILE A 290 -0.33 11.42 -12.33
C ILE A 290 0.85 11.51 -13.30
N ALA A 291 1.77 10.53 -13.26
CA ALA A 291 2.94 10.47 -14.15
C ALA A 291 2.53 10.45 -15.64
N GLY A 292 1.50 9.69 -16.01
CA GLY A 292 0.94 9.67 -17.37
C GLY A 292 -0.06 10.79 -17.68
N GLY A 293 -0.31 11.74 -16.77
CA GLY A 293 -1.23 12.86 -16.99
C GLY A 293 -2.73 12.52 -17.05
N ALA A 294 -3.12 11.31 -16.64
CA ALA A 294 -4.51 10.85 -16.53
C ALA A 294 -5.19 11.20 -15.19
N HIS A 295 -4.46 11.79 -14.24
CA HIS A 295 -5.00 12.38 -13.00
C HIS A 295 -4.29 13.70 -12.69
N PRO A 296 -4.98 14.74 -12.14
CA PRO A 296 -4.34 15.98 -11.70
C PRO A 296 -3.14 15.75 -10.78
N SER A 297 -2.08 16.55 -10.96
CA SER A 297 -0.87 16.49 -10.12
C SER A 297 -1.10 17.20 -8.77
N PRO A 298 -0.74 16.57 -7.64
CA PRO A 298 -0.78 17.23 -6.34
C PRO A 298 0.44 18.12 -6.06
N VAL A 299 1.52 18.01 -6.83
CA VAL A 299 2.81 18.66 -6.52
C VAL A 299 2.73 20.19 -6.43
N PRO A 300 1.97 20.93 -7.28
CA PRO A 300 1.81 22.38 -7.13
C PRO A 300 1.04 22.80 -5.86
N HIS A 301 0.36 21.87 -5.20
CA HIS A 301 -0.57 22.15 -4.09
C HIS A 301 -0.01 21.64 -2.75
N ALA A 302 0.54 20.43 -2.72
CA ALA A 302 1.03 19.80 -1.51
C ALA A 302 2.35 20.41 -1.03
N ASP A 303 2.57 20.37 0.28
CA ASP A 303 3.87 20.64 0.88
C ASP A 303 4.76 19.38 0.81
N VAL A 304 4.12 18.20 0.93
CA VAL A 304 4.73 16.86 0.76
C VAL A 304 3.81 15.93 -0.03
N VAL A 305 4.34 15.17 -0.98
CA VAL A 305 3.64 14.08 -1.67
C VAL A 305 4.34 12.76 -1.35
N THR A 306 3.62 11.78 -0.82
CA THR A 306 4.12 10.41 -0.67
C THR A 306 3.45 9.50 -1.68
N PHE A 307 4.14 8.45 -2.13
CA PHE A 307 3.53 7.41 -2.95
C PHE A 307 4.27 6.08 -2.89
N THR A 308 3.57 5.01 -3.27
CA THR A 308 4.18 3.70 -3.56
C THR A 308 4.52 3.56 -5.03
N THR A 309 5.66 2.92 -5.33
CA THR A 309 6.15 2.75 -6.70
C THR A 309 5.55 1.55 -7.45
N HIS A 310 4.84 0.63 -6.78
CA HIS A 310 4.43 -0.68 -7.34
C HIS A 310 3.00 -0.79 -7.88
N LYS A 311 2.15 0.23 -7.68
CA LYS A 311 0.73 0.18 -8.11
C LYS A 311 0.62 0.59 -9.59
N THR A 312 -0.18 1.60 -9.91
CA THR A 312 -0.27 2.19 -11.25
C THR A 312 1.09 2.64 -11.82
N LEU A 313 2.09 2.93 -10.99
CA LEU A 313 3.44 3.32 -11.44
C LEU A 313 4.33 2.13 -11.88
N ARG A 314 3.90 0.88 -11.66
CA ARG A 314 4.50 -0.34 -12.26
C ARG A 314 6.01 -0.55 -12.01
N GLY A 315 6.52 -0.06 -10.88
CA GLY A 315 7.88 -0.23 -10.40
C GLY A 315 8.02 -1.22 -9.23
N PRO A 316 9.16 -1.21 -8.51
CA PRO A 316 9.42 -2.16 -7.43
C PRO A 316 8.52 -1.89 -6.21
N ARG A 317 8.37 -2.89 -5.32
CA ARG A 317 7.66 -2.73 -4.03
C ARG A 317 8.42 -1.80 -3.08
N ALA A 318 8.15 -0.50 -3.17
CA ALA A 318 8.76 0.51 -2.31
C ALA A 318 7.91 1.80 -2.18
N GLY A 319 8.44 2.83 -1.52
CA GLY A 319 7.83 4.16 -1.43
C GLY A 319 8.80 5.31 -1.74
N THR A 320 8.27 6.47 -2.10
CA THR A 320 9.01 7.69 -2.41
C THR A 320 8.31 8.89 -1.77
N ILE A 321 9.09 9.90 -1.42
CA ILE A 321 8.60 11.19 -0.93
C ILE A 321 9.08 12.28 -1.88
N LEU A 322 8.18 13.16 -2.30
CA LEU A 322 8.48 14.43 -2.95
C LEU A 322 8.13 15.55 -1.97
N CYS A 323 8.87 16.65 -1.97
CA CYS A 323 8.51 17.81 -1.18
C CYS A 323 9.07 19.10 -1.79
N ARG A 324 8.57 20.23 -1.28
CA ARG A 324 9.24 21.52 -1.46
C ARG A 324 10.63 21.50 -0.81
N GLN A 325 11.53 22.34 -1.33
CA GLN A 325 12.91 22.45 -0.90
C GLN A 325 13.04 22.82 0.59
N GLU A 326 12.09 23.58 1.13
CA GLU A 326 12.03 23.96 2.55
C GLU A 326 11.89 22.75 3.50
N HIS A 327 11.33 21.63 3.04
CA HIS A 327 11.15 20.42 3.82
C HIS A 327 12.22 19.34 3.55
N ALA A 328 13.04 19.49 2.50
CA ALA A 328 13.99 18.46 2.05
C ALA A 328 14.88 17.93 3.17
N ALA A 329 15.55 18.81 3.92
CA ALA A 329 16.44 18.43 5.01
C ALA A 329 15.72 17.76 6.20
N ALA A 330 14.44 18.10 6.45
CA ALA A 330 13.64 17.48 7.49
C ALA A 330 13.18 16.07 7.08
N ILE A 331 12.72 15.91 5.84
CA ILE A 331 12.33 14.63 5.24
C ILE A 331 13.51 13.68 5.19
N ASP A 332 14.67 14.12 4.70
CA ASP A 332 15.88 13.31 4.62
C ASP A 332 16.29 12.82 6.02
N LYS A 333 16.38 13.74 6.99
CA LYS A 333 16.69 13.40 8.38
C LYS A 333 15.68 12.42 9.02
N ALA A 334 14.41 12.54 8.68
CA ALA A 334 13.35 11.66 9.19
C ALA A 334 13.43 10.26 8.58
N VAL A 335 13.78 10.13 7.30
CA VAL A 335 14.06 8.81 6.69
C VAL A 335 15.33 8.21 7.30
N PHE A 336 16.45 8.92 7.25
CA PHE A 336 17.72 8.51 7.86
C PHE A 336 18.43 9.71 8.53
N PRO A 337 18.85 9.61 9.82
CA PRO A 337 18.85 8.42 10.68
C PRO A 337 17.55 8.22 11.48
N GLY A 338 16.45 8.91 11.15
CA GLY A 338 15.23 8.92 11.97
C GLY A 338 14.49 7.59 12.06
N LEU A 339 14.35 6.85 10.96
CA LEU A 339 13.46 5.67 10.89
C LEU A 339 14.09 4.42 10.25
N GLN A 340 15.02 4.60 9.31
CA GLN A 340 15.66 3.50 8.58
C GLN A 340 17.16 3.46 8.88
N GLY A 341 17.80 2.32 8.60
CA GLY A 341 19.25 2.18 8.51
C GLY A 341 19.73 2.35 7.07
N GLY A 342 20.61 1.47 6.60
CA GLY A 342 21.11 1.48 5.22
C GLY A 342 19.99 1.34 4.17
N PRO A 343 19.97 2.17 3.10
CA PRO A 343 18.97 2.08 2.06
C PRO A 343 19.17 0.85 1.17
N LEU A 344 18.06 0.29 0.68
CA LEU A 344 18.06 -0.88 -0.21
C LEU A 344 18.48 -0.47 -1.64
N MET A 345 19.78 -0.40 -1.93
CA MET A 345 20.28 0.18 -3.20
C MET A 345 19.78 -0.52 -4.47
N HIS A 346 19.56 -1.84 -4.42
CA HIS A 346 18.90 -2.58 -5.50
C HIS A 346 17.46 -2.09 -5.75
N VAL A 347 16.72 -1.74 -4.71
CA VAL A 347 15.38 -1.15 -4.81
C VAL A 347 15.45 0.31 -5.26
N VAL A 348 16.41 1.10 -4.78
CA VAL A 348 16.63 2.50 -5.22
C VAL A 348 16.92 2.57 -6.72
N ALA A 349 17.85 1.75 -7.22
CA ALA A 349 18.15 1.65 -8.64
C ALA A 349 16.94 1.13 -9.45
N ALA A 350 16.19 0.16 -8.92
CA ALA A 350 14.96 -0.32 -9.56
C ALA A 350 13.87 0.77 -9.64
N LYS A 351 13.81 1.72 -8.69
CA LYS A 351 12.98 2.93 -8.83
C LYS A 351 13.45 3.82 -9.97
N ALA A 352 14.77 4.03 -10.13
CA ALA A 352 15.32 4.81 -11.25
C ALA A 352 14.91 4.22 -12.62
N VAL A 353 14.88 2.89 -12.75
CA VAL A 353 14.37 2.21 -13.96
C VAL A 353 12.87 2.44 -14.13
N ALA A 354 12.07 2.26 -13.08
CA ALA A 354 10.62 2.48 -13.13
C ALA A 354 10.26 3.93 -13.51
N PHE A 355 10.96 4.93 -12.98
CA PHE A 355 10.75 6.33 -13.35
C PHE A 355 11.17 6.62 -14.80
N LEU A 356 12.26 6.03 -15.30
CA LEU A 356 12.65 6.15 -16.71
C LEU A 356 11.58 5.55 -17.64
N LEU A 357 11.01 4.39 -17.28
CA LEU A 357 9.90 3.79 -18.03
C LEU A 357 8.64 4.66 -17.98
N ALA A 358 8.35 5.28 -16.84
CA ALA A 358 7.22 6.19 -16.67
C ALA A 358 7.38 7.55 -17.39
N GLN A 359 8.61 7.91 -17.79
CA GLN A 359 8.91 9.08 -18.62
C GLN A 359 8.71 8.84 -20.12
N GLN A 360 8.48 7.59 -20.57
CA GLN A 360 8.30 7.29 -21.99
C GLN A 360 6.90 7.67 -22.50
N PRO A 361 6.74 8.08 -23.77
CA PRO A 361 5.44 8.48 -24.34
C PRO A 361 4.34 7.43 -24.13
N ASP A 362 4.64 6.16 -24.38
CA ASP A 362 3.73 5.02 -24.26
C ASP A 362 3.17 4.85 -22.84
N PHE A 363 3.84 5.39 -21.80
CA PHE A 363 3.33 5.35 -20.43
C PHE A 363 2.11 6.28 -20.24
N ARG A 364 2.00 7.34 -21.03
CA ARG A 364 0.79 8.19 -21.09
C ARG A 364 -0.38 7.44 -21.72
N GLU A 365 -0.13 6.67 -22.77
CA GLU A 365 -1.14 5.82 -23.41
C GLU A 365 -1.61 4.72 -22.45
N TYR A 366 -0.67 4.05 -21.76
CA TYR A 366 -0.95 3.12 -20.67
C TYR A 366 -1.84 3.74 -19.57
N ALA A 367 -1.49 4.93 -19.08
CA ALA A 367 -2.27 5.62 -18.05
C ALA A 367 -3.68 5.99 -18.51
N ALA A 368 -3.86 6.37 -19.78
CA ALA A 368 -5.17 6.61 -20.37
C ALA A 368 -5.98 5.31 -20.50
N GLN A 369 -5.36 4.22 -20.97
CA GLN A 369 -6.00 2.91 -21.13
C GLN A 369 -6.45 2.33 -19.78
N ILE A 370 -5.71 2.56 -18.69
CA ILE A 370 -6.16 2.16 -17.34
C ILE A 370 -7.52 2.77 -17.01
N VAL A 371 -7.71 4.07 -17.28
CA VAL A 371 -8.96 4.80 -16.98
C VAL A 371 -10.06 4.41 -17.96
N ALA A 372 -9.75 4.19 -19.24
CA ALA A 372 -10.69 3.67 -20.23
C ALA A 372 -11.23 2.29 -19.82
N ASN A 373 -10.33 1.35 -19.49
CA ASN A 373 -10.69 0.03 -18.96
C ASN A 373 -11.50 0.13 -17.66
N SER A 374 -11.15 1.06 -16.74
CA SER A 374 -11.88 1.22 -15.48
C SER A 374 -13.33 1.65 -15.72
N ARG A 375 -13.56 2.53 -16.70
CA ARG A 375 -14.89 2.95 -17.13
C ARG A 375 -15.65 1.84 -17.85
N ALA A 376 -15.00 1.11 -18.75
CA ALA A 376 -15.59 -0.03 -19.45
C ALA A 376 -16.03 -1.15 -18.49
N LEU A 377 -15.18 -1.51 -17.50
CA LEU A 377 -15.50 -2.50 -16.48
C LEU A 377 -16.65 -2.03 -15.59
N ALA A 378 -16.66 -0.76 -15.16
CA ALA A 378 -17.75 -0.20 -14.37
C ALA A 378 -19.08 -0.19 -15.14
N ALA A 379 -19.06 0.10 -16.45
CA ALA A 379 -20.23 0.06 -17.31
C ALA A 379 -20.76 -1.37 -17.49
N GLY A 380 -19.90 -2.33 -17.88
CA GLY A 380 -20.30 -3.73 -18.04
C GLY A 380 -20.84 -4.36 -16.76
N LEU A 381 -20.30 -3.98 -15.58
CA LEU A 381 -20.85 -4.41 -14.30
C LEU A 381 -22.21 -3.77 -14.01
N ALA A 382 -22.43 -2.51 -14.40
CA ALA A 382 -23.74 -1.88 -14.27
C ALA A 382 -24.79 -2.54 -15.19
N ASP A 383 -24.41 -2.91 -16.42
CA ASP A 383 -25.27 -3.64 -17.36
C ASP A 383 -25.65 -5.05 -16.84
N GLU A 384 -24.75 -5.71 -16.12
CA GLU A 384 -25.01 -6.97 -15.42
C GLU A 384 -25.86 -6.80 -14.13
N GLY A 385 -26.15 -5.56 -13.73
CA GLY A 385 -27.04 -5.21 -12.60
C GLY A 385 -26.34 -4.83 -11.29
N PHE A 386 -25.02 -4.67 -11.26
CA PHE A 386 -24.31 -4.21 -10.07
C PHE A 386 -24.47 -2.69 -9.87
N ARG A 387 -24.53 -2.24 -8.61
CA ARG A 387 -24.44 -0.80 -8.29
C ARG A 387 -22.98 -0.41 -8.13
N ILE A 388 -22.53 0.59 -8.90
CA ILE A 388 -21.19 1.17 -8.76
C ILE A 388 -21.25 2.36 -7.81
N VAL A 389 -20.41 2.36 -6.77
CA VAL A 389 -20.30 3.44 -5.78
C VAL A 389 -19.92 4.75 -6.47
N SER A 390 -20.57 5.85 -6.07
CA SER A 390 -20.54 7.18 -6.70
C SER A 390 -20.96 7.21 -8.18
N GLY A 391 -21.45 6.09 -8.75
CA GLY A 391 -21.93 5.99 -10.13
C GLY A 391 -20.85 5.82 -11.21
N GLY A 392 -19.64 5.33 -10.89
CA GLY A 392 -18.59 5.09 -11.90
C GLY A 392 -17.16 5.30 -11.38
N SER A 393 -16.22 5.51 -12.31
CA SER A 393 -14.80 5.75 -12.02
C SER A 393 -14.17 6.80 -12.95
N ASP A 394 -13.27 7.60 -12.38
CA ASP A 394 -12.37 8.55 -13.07
C ASP A 394 -10.89 8.23 -12.83
N ASN A 395 -10.60 7.05 -12.27
CA ASN A 395 -9.24 6.58 -12.05
C ASN A 395 -9.12 5.07 -12.33
N HIS A 396 -8.08 4.40 -11.82
CA HIS A 396 -7.82 2.97 -12.05
C HIS A 396 -8.74 1.97 -11.32
N LEU A 397 -9.62 2.41 -10.40
CA LEU A 397 -10.40 1.50 -9.55
C LEU A 397 -11.87 1.90 -9.42
N MET A 398 -12.69 0.92 -9.05
CA MET A 398 -14.09 1.11 -8.70
C MET A 398 -14.44 0.35 -7.41
N LEU A 399 -15.50 0.80 -6.74
CA LEU A 399 -16.14 0.05 -5.66
C LEU A 399 -17.50 -0.45 -6.16
N VAL A 400 -17.70 -1.77 -6.03
CA VAL A 400 -18.90 -2.48 -6.48
C VAL A 400 -19.70 -2.88 -5.25
N ASP A 401 -20.97 -2.46 -5.19
CA ASP A 401 -21.90 -2.83 -4.13
C ASP A 401 -22.62 -4.13 -4.50
N LEU A 402 -22.46 -5.14 -3.65
CA LEU A 402 -22.93 -6.51 -3.86
C LEU A 402 -24.33 -6.77 -3.31
N ARG A 403 -24.90 -5.82 -2.56
CA ARG A 403 -26.23 -5.98 -1.93
C ARG A 403 -27.35 -6.32 -2.93
N PRO A 404 -27.37 -5.81 -4.19
CA PRO A 404 -28.34 -6.25 -5.21
C PRO A 404 -28.25 -7.74 -5.56
N PHE A 405 -27.10 -8.39 -5.35
CA PHE A 405 -26.87 -9.81 -5.59
C PHE A 405 -27.04 -10.68 -4.33
N GLY A 406 -27.30 -10.07 -3.17
CA GLY A 406 -27.49 -10.79 -1.91
C GLY A 406 -26.23 -11.47 -1.33
N VAL A 407 -25.04 -11.15 -1.87
CA VAL A 407 -23.76 -11.74 -1.45
C VAL A 407 -22.91 -10.75 -0.67
N THR A 408 -22.14 -11.24 0.31
CA THR A 408 -21.15 -10.41 1.03
C THR A 408 -19.83 -10.34 0.27
N GLY A 409 -19.04 -9.30 0.53
CA GLY A 409 -17.70 -9.14 -0.03
C GLY A 409 -16.80 -10.34 0.26
N LYS A 410 -16.91 -10.96 1.45
CA LYS A 410 -16.21 -12.19 1.78
C LYS A 410 -16.58 -13.35 0.84
N VAL A 411 -17.88 -13.66 0.71
CA VAL A 411 -18.36 -14.75 -0.16
C VAL A 411 -17.98 -14.48 -1.62
N ALA A 412 -18.18 -13.25 -2.09
CA ALA A 412 -17.82 -12.86 -3.45
C ALA A 412 -16.32 -13.01 -3.72
N GLN A 413 -15.45 -12.58 -2.81
CA GLN A 413 -14.00 -12.74 -2.94
C GLN A 413 -13.60 -14.22 -2.99
N GLU A 414 -14.15 -15.06 -2.11
CA GLU A 414 -13.84 -16.50 -2.05
C GLU A 414 -14.34 -17.26 -3.29
N ALA A 415 -15.54 -16.93 -3.79
CA ALA A 415 -16.10 -17.55 -4.99
C ALA A 415 -15.36 -17.14 -6.28
N LEU A 416 -14.99 -15.86 -6.41
CA LEU A 416 -14.27 -15.33 -7.58
C LEU A 416 -12.82 -15.83 -7.64
N ASP A 417 -12.12 -15.91 -6.52
CA ASP A 417 -10.73 -16.40 -6.49
C ASP A 417 -10.67 -17.89 -6.89
N LEU A 418 -11.64 -18.70 -6.42
CA LEU A 418 -11.82 -20.08 -6.89
C LEU A 418 -12.17 -20.16 -8.39
N ALA A 419 -12.85 -19.15 -8.95
CA ALA A 419 -13.15 -19.04 -10.38
C ALA A 419 -12.01 -18.39 -11.21
N GLY A 420 -10.82 -18.19 -10.64
CA GLY A 420 -9.68 -17.61 -11.35
C GLY A 420 -9.76 -16.09 -11.57
N ILE A 421 -10.53 -15.37 -10.74
CA ILE A 421 -10.67 -13.90 -10.76
C ILE A 421 -10.24 -13.35 -9.40
N THR A 422 -8.96 -12.97 -9.28
CA THR A 422 -8.36 -12.52 -8.03
C THR A 422 -8.71 -11.05 -7.75
N THR A 423 -9.37 -10.79 -6.62
CA THR A 423 -9.86 -9.48 -6.21
C THR A 423 -9.84 -9.32 -4.67
N ASN A 424 -10.21 -8.16 -4.14
CA ASN A 424 -10.38 -7.95 -2.70
C ASN A 424 -11.78 -7.47 -2.32
N LYS A 425 -12.34 -8.07 -1.25
CA LYS A 425 -13.49 -7.50 -0.54
C LYS A 425 -13.14 -6.12 0.01
N ASN A 426 -14.10 -5.21 0.04
CA ASN A 426 -13.89 -3.85 0.51
C ASN A 426 -15.16 -3.27 1.11
N ALA A 427 -15.01 -2.43 2.14
CA ALA A 427 -16.13 -1.64 2.63
C ALA A 427 -16.60 -0.66 1.55
N ILE A 428 -17.91 -0.39 1.51
CA ILE A 428 -18.50 0.70 0.75
C ILE A 428 -18.91 1.84 1.71
N PRO A 429 -19.13 3.08 1.23
CA PRO A 429 -19.73 4.12 2.07
C PRO A 429 -21.04 3.63 2.70
N ASN A 430 -21.19 3.86 4.01
CA ASN A 430 -22.32 3.40 4.81
C ASN A 430 -22.54 1.87 4.78
N ASP A 431 -21.45 1.08 4.75
CA ASP A 431 -21.52 -0.38 4.77
C ASP A 431 -22.29 -0.92 5.99
N PRO A 432 -23.37 -1.72 5.80
CA PRO A 432 -24.04 -2.39 6.92
C PRO A 432 -23.23 -3.56 7.50
N GLU A 433 -22.24 -4.07 6.78
CA GLU A 433 -21.44 -5.24 7.17
C GLU A 433 -20.17 -4.89 7.94
N LYS A 434 -19.67 -5.87 8.69
CA LYS A 434 -18.44 -5.71 9.49
C LYS A 434 -17.19 -5.66 8.59
N PRO A 435 -16.09 -5.01 9.00
CA PRO A 435 -14.87 -4.87 8.18
C PRO A 435 -14.21 -6.18 7.68
N PHE A 436 -14.50 -7.33 8.30
CA PHE A 436 -14.03 -8.65 7.85
C PHE A 436 -14.98 -9.37 6.87
N VAL A 437 -16.18 -8.83 6.66
CA VAL A 437 -17.25 -9.38 5.81
C VAL A 437 -17.50 -8.46 4.61
N THR A 438 -17.84 -7.19 4.87
CA THR A 438 -18.11 -6.09 3.92
C THR A 438 -19.23 -6.34 2.91
N SER A 439 -19.80 -5.28 2.36
CA SER A 439 -20.86 -5.33 1.33
C SER A 439 -20.36 -5.12 -0.10
N GLY A 440 -19.05 -4.99 -0.33
CA GLY A 440 -18.51 -4.67 -1.65
C GLY A 440 -17.23 -5.37 -2.06
N LEU A 441 -16.88 -5.19 -3.34
CA LEU A 441 -15.56 -5.48 -3.91
C LEU A 441 -14.87 -4.19 -4.31
N ARG A 442 -13.54 -4.19 -4.28
CA ARG A 442 -12.71 -3.15 -4.92
C ARG A 442 -11.96 -3.77 -6.10
N LEU A 443 -12.36 -3.37 -7.30
CA LEU A 443 -11.74 -3.83 -8.55
C LEU A 443 -10.84 -2.72 -9.08
N GLY A 444 -9.70 -3.08 -9.69
CA GLY A 444 -8.87 -2.12 -10.43
C GLY A 444 -8.19 -2.74 -11.65
N THR A 445 -7.92 -1.89 -12.63
CA THR A 445 -7.59 -2.32 -14.00
C THR A 445 -6.11 -2.28 -14.33
N ALA A 446 -5.25 -1.79 -13.42
CA ALA A 446 -3.83 -1.56 -13.70
C ALA A 446 -3.05 -2.80 -14.18
N ALA A 447 -3.30 -3.97 -13.58
CA ALA A 447 -2.64 -5.23 -13.93
C ALA A 447 -3.13 -5.80 -15.28
N VAL A 448 -4.45 -5.89 -15.50
CA VAL A 448 -5.03 -6.34 -16.78
C VAL A 448 -4.67 -5.40 -17.95
N THR A 449 -4.59 -4.09 -17.73
CA THR A 449 -4.10 -3.14 -18.75
C THR A 449 -2.62 -3.37 -19.06
N THR A 450 -1.78 -3.68 -18.06
CA THR A 450 -0.36 -4.03 -18.31
C THR A 450 -0.22 -5.30 -19.13
N ALA A 451 -1.09 -6.29 -18.90
CA ALA A 451 -1.15 -7.52 -19.68
C ALA A 451 -1.63 -7.33 -21.14
N GLY A 452 -2.10 -6.13 -21.49
CA GLY A 452 -2.54 -5.77 -22.85
C GLY A 452 -4.05 -5.84 -23.08
N MET A 453 -4.86 -6.05 -22.04
CA MET A 453 -6.33 -6.06 -22.17
C MET A 453 -6.88 -4.65 -22.37
N ALA A 454 -7.91 -4.53 -23.21
CA ALA A 454 -8.63 -3.30 -23.54
C ALA A 454 -10.12 -3.39 -23.13
N GLU A 455 -10.94 -2.39 -23.52
CA GLU A 455 -12.33 -2.24 -23.13
C GLU A 455 -13.21 -3.47 -23.43
N ASP A 456 -13.01 -4.13 -24.57
CA ASP A 456 -13.75 -5.35 -24.95
C ASP A 456 -13.59 -6.47 -23.92
N GLN A 457 -12.38 -6.65 -23.38
CA GLN A 457 -12.12 -7.66 -22.34
C GLN A 457 -12.73 -7.26 -21.00
N MET A 458 -12.93 -5.96 -20.74
CA MET A 458 -13.58 -5.51 -19.50
C MET A 458 -15.06 -5.88 -19.46
N ALA A 459 -15.74 -5.89 -20.61
CA ALA A 459 -17.11 -6.40 -20.74
C ALA A 459 -17.17 -7.92 -20.52
N GLU A 460 -16.24 -8.68 -21.10
CA GLU A 460 -16.12 -10.14 -20.86
C GLU A 460 -15.88 -10.44 -19.37
N ILE A 461 -14.96 -9.71 -18.72
CA ILE A 461 -14.67 -9.81 -17.28
C ILE A 461 -15.91 -9.50 -16.43
N ALA A 462 -16.69 -8.47 -16.77
CA ALA A 462 -17.91 -8.13 -16.05
C ALA A 462 -18.94 -9.27 -16.09
N ALA A 463 -19.15 -9.87 -17.28
CA ALA A 463 -20.05 -11.01 -17.44
C ALA A 463 -19.59 -12.25 -16.67
N LEU A 464 -18.27 -12.54 -16.64
CA LEU A 464 -17.71 -13.63 -15.84
C LEU A 464 -17.92 -13.40 -14.33
N ILE A 465 -17.70 -12.18 -13.83
CA ILE A 465 -17.97 -11.80 -12.44
C ILE A 465 -19.45 -12.00 -12.11
N ALA A 466 -20.35 -11.49 -12.96
CA ALA A 466 -21.79 -11.62 -12.78
C ALA A 466 -22.24 -13.09 -12.77
N ARG A 467 -21.67 -13.93 -13.64
CA ARG A 467 -21.96 -15.37 -13.72
C ARG A 467 -21.62 -16.08 -12.41
N VAL A 468 -20.44 -15.85 -11.85
CA VAL A 468 -20.04 -16.44 -10.55
C VAL A 468 -20.93 -15.92 -9.42
N LEU A 469 -21.19 -14.61 -9.34
CA LEU A 469 -21.89 -14.02 -8.20
C LEU A 469 -23.41 -14.26 -8.21
N ARG A 470 -24.00 -14.72 -9.33
CA ARG A 470 -25.37 -15.26 -9.38
C ARG A 470 -25.49 -16.69 -8.82
N ALA A 471 -24.39 -17.43 -8.74
CA ALA A 471 -24.34 -18.82 -8.25
C ALA A 471 -23.02 -19.11 -7.49
N PRO A 472 -22.73 -18.39 -6.37
CA PRO A 472 -21.39 -18.38 -5.76
C PRO A 472 -20.94 -19.73 -5.17
N ASP A 473 -21.90 -20.58 -4.78
CA ASP A 473 -21.65 -21.91 -4.21
C ASP A 473 -21.56 -23.01 -5.29
N ASP A 474 -21.92 -22.71 -6.55
CA ASP A 474 -21.93 -23.68 -7.64
C ASP A 474 -20.50 -24.00 -8.12
N ALA A 475 -20.11 -25.27 -8.06
CA ALA A 475 -18.77 -25.70 -8.46
C ALA A 475 -18.59 -25.74 -9.99
N GLU A 476 -19.62 -26.17 -10.73
CA GLU A 476 -19.56 -26.30 -12.19
C GLU A 476 -19.45 -24.91 -12.84
N VAL A 477 -20.23 -23.94 -12.35
CA VAL A 477 -20.14 -22.54 -12.81
C VAL A 477 -18.74 -21.95 -12.54
N ARG A 478 -18.14 -22.22 -11.37
CA ARG A 478 -16.80 -21.71 -11.04
C ARG A 478 -15.70 -22.36 -11.87
N ASP A 479 -15.79 -23.66 -12.15
CA ASP A 479 -14.81 -24.35 -12.99
C ASP A 479 -14.92 -23.89 -14.46
N GLU A 480 -16.13 -23.74 -15.01
CA GLU A 480 -16.34 -23.15 -16.34
C GLU A 480 -15.79 -21.72 -16.47
N VAL A 481 -16.01 -20.87 -15.45
CA VAL A 481 -15.46 -19.50 -15.43
C VAL A 481 -13.94 -19.52 -15.26
N ARG A 482 -13.37 -20.44 -14.48
CA ARG A 482 -11.90 -20.61 -14.37
C ARG A 482 -11.28 -20.96 -15.71
N GLU A 483 -11.89 -21.84 -16.49
CA GLU A 483 -11.42 -22.12 -17.84
C GLU A 483 -11.57 -20.91 -18.77
N ALA A 484 -12.66 -20.14 -18.66
CA ALA A 484 -12.86 -18.94 -19.46
C ALA A 484 -11.80 -17.87 -19.14
N ALA A 485 -11.52 -17.65 -17.85
CA ALA A 485 -10.46 -16.79 -17.36
C ALA A 485 -9.08 -17.22 -17.88
N ALA A 486 -8.74 -18.51 -17.82
CA ALA A 486 -7.49 -19.04 -18.36
C ALA A 486 -7.37 -18.86 -19.89
N ARG A 487 -8.46 -19.10 -20.65
CA ARG A 487 -8.53 -18.87 -22.10
C ARG A 487 -8.47 -17.39 -22.48
N LEU A 488 -8.86 -16.49 -21.58
CA LEU A 488 -8.69 -15.05 -21.76
C LEU A 488 -7.23 -14.65 -21.49
N CYS A 489 -6.70 -14.99 -20.32
CA CYS A 489 -5.32 -14.65 -19.93
C CYS A 489 -4.25 -15.25 -20.86
N SER A 490 -4.48 -16.41 -21.48
CA SER A 490 -3.53 -16.99 -22.45
C SER A 490 -3.33 -16.14 -23.72
N LYS A 491 -4.18 -15.14 -23.98
CA LYS A 491 -4.03 -14.15 -25.07
C LYS A 491 -3.25 -12.91 -24.63
N PHE A 492 -3.08 -12.72 -23.32
CA PHE A 492 -2.60 -11.52 -22.64
C PHE A 492 -1.60 -11.91 -21.55
N VAL A 493 -0.55 -12.63 -21.93
CA VAL A 493 0.45 -13.15 -20.99
C VAL A 493 1.41 -12.01 -20.59
N PRO A 494 1.46 -11.57 -19.31
CA PRO A 494 2.33 -10.46 -18.89
C PRO A 494 3.83 -10.81 -18.97
N TYR A 495 4.16 -12.10 -18.86
CA TYR A 495 5.50 -12.65 -18.88
C TYR A 495 5.57 -13.85 -19.85
N PRO A 496 5.79 -13.61 -21.16
CA PRO A 496 5.78 -14.67 -22.18
C PRO A 496 7.04 -15.56 -22.14
N ASP A 497 8.16 -15.02 -21.67
CA ASP A 497 9.40 -15.74 -21.36
C ASP A 497 9.52 -15.94 -19.83
N PRO A 498 10.29 -16.93 -19.34
CA PRO A 498 10.60 -17.07 -17.92
C PRO A 498 11.31 -15.83 -17.35
N VAL A 499 10.96 -15.42 -16.12
CA VAL A 499 11.43 -14.17 -15.46
C VAL A 499 11.89 -14.43 -14.03
#